data_AF-J2SX01-F1
#
_entry.id   AF-J2SX01-F1
#
_cell.length_a   1.000
_cell.length_b   1.000
_cell.length_c   1.000
_cell.angle_alpha   90.00
_cell.angle_beta   90.00
_cell.angle_gamma   90.00
#
_symmetry.space_group_name_H-M   'P 1'
#
loop_
_entity.id
_entity.type
_entity.pdbx_description
1 polymer ?
#
loop_
_entity_poly.entity_id
_entity_poly.type
_entity_poly.pdbx_seq_one_letter_code
_entity_poly.pdbx_strand_id
1 'polypeptide(L)'
;MRNITLTLLIIFCLLSCKREQKKSGVFSLKYVKNNNELILIFENNTSQNIVFPVPNTLEFGDKNFKDFSTQGNMEGSYPISVYAIMKDNQSSKFYQKKLDSIRNSNLTERGMADLINQMMPSDGDSVFYLNRNGKLRVKYNLIIKQSPPTHNYSSKFKQNYYPYNKVLKGDYPEGEYLRRFSKIDFGKAKFIAQPIINDSLFLNISQNDVNK
;
A
#
# COMPACT_ATOMS: atom_id res chain seq x y z
N MET A 1 -56.12 21.68 2.05
CA MET A 1 -54.71 22.10 1.88
C MET A 1 -53.71 21.33 2.75
N ARG A 2 -54.07 20.92 3.98
CA ARG A 2 -53.20 20.21 4.95
C ARG A 2 -52.68 18.84 4.49
N ASN A 3 -53.40 18.14 3.61
CA ASN A 3 -52.97 16.85 3.05
C ASN A 3 -51.92 17.00 1.95
N ILE A 4 -51.94 18.10 1.19
CA ILE A 4 -50.99 18.33 0.08
C ILE A 4 -49.60 18.70 0.63
N THR A 5 -49.55 19.48 1.71
CA THR A 5 -48.30 19.84 2.38
C THR A 5 -47.63 18.62 3.02
N LEU A 6 -48.40 17.67 3.56
CA LEU A 6 -47.85 16.43 4.13
C LEU A 6 -47.21 15.55 3.03
N THR A 7 -47.87 15.41 1.89
CA THR A 7 -47.36 14.61 0.75
C THR A 7 -46.09 15.22 0.16
N LEU A 8 -46.02 16.55 0.03
CA LEU A 8 -44.80 17.24 -0.40
C LEU A 8 -43.64 17.08 0.57
N LEU A 9 -43.91 17.10 1.88
CA LEU A 9 -42.88 16.90 2.92
C LEU A 9 -42.31 15.48 2.85
N ILE A 10 -43.15 14.47 2.64
CA ILE A 10 -42.74 13.06 2.51
C ILE A 10 -41.89 12.86 1.26
N ILE A 11 -42.26 13.47 0.12
CA ILE A 11 -41.47 13.41 -1.11
C ILE A 11 -40.10 14.10 -0.93
N PHE A 12 -40.05 15.25 -0.25
CA PHE A 12 -38.79 15.96 0.01
C PHE A 12 -37.87 15.20 0.99
N CYS A 13 -38.45 14.51 1.98
CA CYS A 13 -37.71 13.64 2.90
C CYS A 13 -37.18 12.37 2.21
N LEU A 14 -37.94 11.78 1.28
CA LEU A 14 -37.52 10.61 0.51
C LEU A 14 -36.48 10.95 -0.56
N LEU A 15 -36.56 12.12 -1.19
CA LEU A 15 -35.57 12.60 -2.16
C LEU A 15 -34.29 13.12 -1.50
N SER A 16 -34.35 13.67 -0.27
CA SER A 16 -33.15 14.06 0.50
C SER A 16 -32.30 12.88 0.99
N CYS A 17 -32.82 11.64 0.94
CA CYS A 17 -32.09 10.44 1.36
C CYS A 17 -31.41 9.68 0.21
N LYS A 18 -31.21 10.34 -0.94
CA LYS A 18 -30.30 9.87 -2.00
C LYS A 18 -29.24 10.94 -2.31
N ARG A 19 -28.50 11.36 -1.27
CA ARG A 19 -27.09 11.66 -1.54
C ARG A 19 -26.46 10.32 -1.84
N GLU A 20 -26.22 10.04 -3.11
CA GLU A 20 -25.11 9.16 -3.47
C GLU A 20 -23.94 9.61 -2.61
N GLN A 21 -23.62 8.83 -1.58
CA GLN A 21 -22.28 8.83 -1.06
C GLN A 21 -21.44 8.46 -2.27
N LYS A 22 -20.91 9.47 -2.98
CA LYS A 22 -19.61 9.31 -3.63
C LYS A 22 -18.82 8.52 -2.61
N LYS A 23 -18.33 7.34 -3.00
CA LYS A 23 -17.39 6.55 -2.22
C LYS A 23 -16.11 7.36 -2.04
N SER A 24 -16.16 8.53 -1.41
CA SER A 24 -15.01 9.30 -0.96
C SER A 24 -14.51 8.50 0.22
N GLY A 25 -13.68 7.50 -0.08
CA GLY A 25 -13.05 6.68 0.92
C GLY A 25 -12.46 7.57 2.00
N VAL A 26 -12.80 7.26 3.24
CA VAL A 26 -12.35 7.89 4.49
C VAL A 26 -10.82 8.05 4.48
N PHE A 27 -10.11 7.06 3.94
CA PHE A 27 -8.70 7.11 3.57
C PHE A 27 -8.56 6.41 2.21
N SER A 28 -7.94 7.05 1.21
CA SER A 28 -7.90 6.52 -0.16
C SER A 28 -6.52 6.56 -0.78
N LEU A 29 -6.29 5.67 -1.75
CA LEU A 29 -5.05 5.56 -2.50
C LEU A 29 -5.31 5.70 -4.01
N LYS A 30 -4.44 6.47 -4.66
CA LYS A 30 -4.26 6.57 -6.12
C LYS A 30 -2.79 6.41 -6.47
N TYR A 31 -2.47 6.24 -7.74
CA TYR A 31 -1.08 6.19 -8.18
C TYR A 31 -0.84 6.94 -9.49
N VAL A 32 0.42 7.30 -9.73
CA VAL A 32 0.91 7.87 -10.98
C VAL A 32 2.23 7.21 -11.34
N LYS A 33 2.36 6.69 -12.56
CA LYS A 33 3.64 6.26 -13.14
C LYS A 33 4.22 7.41 -13.97
N ASN A 34 5.49 7.74 -13.76
CA ASN A 34 6.25 8.68 -14.58
C ASN A 34 7.64 8.11 -14.86
N ASN A 35 7.89 7.61 -16.08
CA ASN A 35 9.13 6.91 -16.44
C ASN A 35 9.46 5.79 -15.42
N ASN A 36 10.64 5.86 -14.81
CA ASN A 36 11.14 4.96 -13.78
C ASN A 36 10.74 5.41 -12.35
N GLU A 37 9.74 6.28 -12.21
CA GLU A 37 9.17 6.67 -10.92
C GLU A 37 7.71 6.22 -10.83
N LEU A 38 7.36 5.65 -9.68
CA LEU A 38 5.98 5.36 -9.31
C LEU A 38 5.65 6.16 -8.05
N ILE A 39 4.55 6.92 -8.09
CA ILE A 39 4.10 7.75 -6.98
C ILE A 39 2.77 7.20 -6.46
N LEU A 40 2.76 6.76 -5.21
CA LEU A 40 1.54 6.47 -4.47
C LEU A 40 1.02 7.75 -3.81
N ILE A 41 -0.27 8.01 -3.97
CA ILE A 41 -0.94 9.22 -3.52
C ILE A 41 -2.02 8.85 -2.52
N PHE A 42 -1.74 9.13 -1.25
CA PHE A 42 -2.65 8.86 -0.14
C PHE A 42 -3.43 10.12 0.22
N GLU A 43 -4.75 9.99 0.37
CA GLU A 43 -5.66 11.09 0.74
C GLU A 43 -6.43 10.68 2.00
N ASN A 44 -6.25 11.42 3.09
CA ASN A 44 -7.00 11.26 4.34
C ASN A 44 -8.17 12.22 4.33
N ASN A 45 -9.38 11.71 4.10
CA ASN A 45 -10.61 12.51 4.08
C ASN A 45 -11.34 12.47 5.44
N THR A 46 -10.65 12.09 6.52
CA THR A 46 -11.23 12.01 7.86
C THR A 46 -10.98 13.27 8.67
N SER A 47 -11.75 13.43 9.76
CA SER A 47 -11.55 14.46 10.77
C SER A 47 -10.37 14.19 11.72
N GLN A 48 -9.72 13.02 11.61
CA GLN A 48 -8.65 12.56 12.48
C GLN A 48 -7.32 12.47 11.72
N ASN A 49 -6.22 12.68 12.42
CA ASN A 49 -4.92 12.34 11.88
C ASN A 49 -4.77 10.83 11.88
N ILE A 50 -4.02 10.29 10.91
CA ILE A 50 -3.88 8.85 10.76
C ILE A 50 -2.40 8.45 10.71
N VAL A 51 -2.13 7.23 11.19
CA VAL A 51 -0.85 6.54 11.03
C VAL A 51 -1.12 5.24 10.28
N PHE A 52 -0.28 4.93 9.29
CA PHE A 52 -0.44 3.75 8.46
C PHE A 52 0.93 3.30 7.92
N PRO A 53 1.18 1.99 7.78
CA PRO A 53 2.36 1.49 7.11
C PRO A 53 2.16 1.47 5.60
N VAL A 54 3.28 1.50 4.88
CA VAL A 54 3.34 1.36 3.43
C VAL A 54 4.54 0.45 3.12
N PRO A 55 4.40 -0.56 2.24
CA PRO A 55 5.50 -1.46 1.89
C PRO A 55 6.71 -0.72 1.32
N ASN A 56 7.91 -1.10 1.75
CA ASN A 56 9.15 -0.55 1.18
C ASN A 56 9.36 -1.00 -0.26
N THR A 57 8.82 -2.16 -0.66
CA THR A 57 8.86 -2.68 -2.03
C THR A 57 7.45 -2.99 -2.54
N LEU A 58 7.18 -2.64 -3.79
CA LEU A 58 5.95 -3.00 -4.51
C LEU A 58 6.29 -4.04 -5.56
N GLU A 59 5.67 -5.20 -5.44
CA GLU A 59 5.85 -6.33 -6.35
C GLU A 59 4.73 -6.38 -7.40
N PHE A 60 5.11 -6.75 -8.62
CA PHE A 60 4.18 -6.86 -9.73
C PHE A 60 4.22 -8.25 -10.34
N GLY A 61 3.04 -8.86 -10.40
CA GLY A 61 2.82 -10.07 -11.18
C GLY A 61 2.50 -9.72 -12.61
N ASP A 62 3.03 -10.49 -13.54
CA ASP A 62 2.67 -10.39 -14.94
C ASP A 62 1.35 -11.12 -15.20
N LYS A 63 0.40 -10.52 -15.92
CA LYS A 63 -0.89 -11.18 -16.24
C LYS A 63 -0.72 -12.47 -17.06
N ASN A 64 0.34 -12.60 -17.85
CA ASN A 64 0.64 -13.76 -18.68
C ASN A 64 1.21 -14.93 -17.88
N PHE A 65 1.71 -14.68 -16.67
CA PHE A 65 2.20 -15.68 -15.74
C PHE A 65 1.21 -15.79 -14.57
N LYS A 66 0.99 -16.99 -14.02
CA LYS A 66 0.01 -17.14 -12.91
C LYS A 66 0.54 -16.65 -11.56
N ASP A 67 1.67 -15.97 -11.58
CA ASP A 67 2.49 -15.68 -10.42
C ASP A 67 2.24 -14.29 -9.85
N PHE A 68 2.32 -14.21 -8.53
CA PHE A 68 2.03 -12.98 -7.79
C PHE A 68 3.21 -12.00 -7.77
N SER A 69 4.38 -12.42 -8.22
CA SER A 69 5.57 -11.58 -8.24
C SER A 69 6.53 -12.11 -9.28
N THR A 70 7.27 -11.19 -9.86
CA THR A 70 8.40 -11.50 -10.74
C THR A 70 9.74 -11.14 -10.06
N GLN A 71 9.74 -10.88 -8.74
CA GLN A 71 10.91 -10.47 -7.95
C GLN A 71 11.43 -11.58 -7.01
N GLY A 72 12.64 -11.41 -6.46
CA GLY A 72 13.23 -12.25 -5.42
C GLY A 72 13.88 -13.52 -5.99
N ASN A 73 13.66 -14.66 -5.33
CA ASN A 73 14.16 -15.97 -5.78
C ASN A 73 13.62 -16.39 -7.16
N MET A 74 12.68 -15.64 -7.73
CA MET A 74 12.07 -15.90 -9.03
C MET A 74 12.53 -14.95 -10.15
N GLU A 75 13.37 -13.93 -9.88
CA GLU A 75 13.79 -12.95 -10.91
C GLU A 75 14.38 -13.62 -12.17
N GLY A 76 15.17 -14.68 -11.99
CA GLY A 76 15.77 -15.44 -13.09
C GLY A 76 14.82 -16.40 -13.81
N SER A 77 13.62 -16.62 -13.28
CA SER A 77 12.63 -17.55 -13.81
C SER A 77 11.66 -16.90 -14.81
N TYR A 78 11.57 -15.56 -14.80
CA TYR A 78 10.71 -14.82 -15.72
C TYR A 78 11.52 -14.07 -16.77
N PRO A 79 10.99 -13.93 -18.00
CA PRO A 79 11.65 -13.14 -19.03
C PRO A 79 11.79 -11.67 -18.61
N ILE A 80 10.94 -11.18 -17.71
CA ILE A 80 11.00 -9.82 -17.19
C ILE A 80 10.58 -9.80 -15.72
N SER A 81 11.25 -8.96 -14.94
CA SER A 81 10.99 -8.71 -13.53
C SER A 81 10.61 -7.25 -13.33
N VAL A 82 9.49 -6.98 -12.67
CA VAL A 82 8.96 -5.64 -12.45
C VAL A 82 8.65 -5.45 -10.97
N TYR A 83 9.34 -4.48 -10.35
CA TYR A 83 9.16 -4.12 -8.95
C TYR A 83 9.51 -2.66 -8.71
N ALA A 84 9.08 -2.10 -7.59
CA ALA A 84 9.40 -0.71 -7.24
C ALA A 84 9.90 -0.61 -5.80
N ILE A 85 11.03 0.06 -5.59
CA ILE A 85 11.63 0.28 -4.25
C ILE A 85 11.35 1.71 -3.81
N MET A 86 10.85 1.88 -2.59
CA MET A 86 10.56 3.19 -2.02
C MET A 86 11.84 4.03 -1.94
N LYS A 87 11.77 5.31 -2.32
CA LYS A 87 12.90 6.23 -2.13
C LYS A 87 13.16 6.46 -0.64
N ASP A 88 14.42 6.62 -0.28
CA ASP A 88 14.85 6.78 1.11
C ASP A 88 14.25 8.01 1.79
N ASN A 89 14.22 7.97 3.13
CA ASN A 89 13.93 9.11 4.00
C ASN A 89 12.54 9.76 3.82
N GLN A 90 11.55 9.02 3.29
CA GLN A 90 10.18 9.52 3.15
C GLN A 90 9.29 9.23 4.36
N SER A 91 9.65 8.25 5.19
CA SER A 91 8.84 7.77 6.30
C SER A 91 8.97 8.65 7.55
N SER A 92 7.99 8.55 8.45
CA SER A 92 8.04 9.29 9.71
C SER A 92 8.98 8.63 10.69
N LYS A 93 10.17 9.20 10.90
CA LYS A 93 11.16 8.69 11.88
C LYS A 93 10.58 8.45 13.27
N PHE A 94 9.68 9.33 13.72
CA PHE A 94 9.06 9.21 15.05
C PHE A 94 8.17 7.96 15.14
N TYR A 95 7.27 7.76 14.17
CA TYR A 95 6.37 6.61 14.17
C TYR A 95 7.07 5.31 13.76
N GLN A 96 8.10 5.39 12.92
CA GLN A 96 8.96 4.27 12.56
C GLN A 96 9.67 3.70 13.78
N LYS A 97 10.25 4.55 14.65
CA LYS A 97 10.87 4.09 15.91
C LYS A 97 9.91 3.32 16.80
N LYS A 98 8.62 3.69 16.83
CA LYS A 98 7.60 2.94 17.58
C LYS A 98 7.38 1.55 16.99
N LEU A 99 7.40 1.41 15.66
CA LEU A 99 7.33 0.12 14.99
C LEU A 99 8.59 -0.72 15.25
N ASP A 100 9.77 -0.13 15.09
CA ASP A 100 11.05 -0.81 15.25
C ASP A 100 11.19 -1.36 16.68
N SER A 101 10.72 -0.63 17.70
CA SER A 101 10.71 -1.09 19.09
C SER A 101 9.97 -2.42 19.28
N ILE A 102 8.82 -2.60 18.60
CA ILE A 102 8.04 -3.84 18.69
C ILE A 102 8.72 -4.98 17.96
N ARG A 103 9.25 -4.71 16.76
CA ARG A 103 10.04 -5.68 16.02
C ARG A 103 11.22 -6.16 16.89
N ASN A 104 11.93 -5.22 17.50
CA ASN A 104 13.10 -5.53 18.33
C ASN A 104 12.72 -6.32 19.59
N SER A 105 11.63 -5.94 20.27
CA SER A 105 11.11 -6.70 21.42
C SER A 105 10.77 -8.13 21.00
N ASN A 106 10.08 -8.32 19.87
CA ASN A 106 9.70 -9.65 19.40
C ASN A 106 10.90 -10.51 18.99
N LEU A 107 11.87 -9.91 18.27
CA LEU A 107 13.11 -10.59 17.91
C LEU A 107 13.88 -11.01 19.16
N THR A 108 13.91 -10.16 20.19
CA THR A 108 14.52 -10.47 21.49
C THR A 108 13.79 -11.62 22.19
N GLU A 109 12.46 -11.56 22.28
CA GLU A 109 11.61 -12.61 22.87
C GLU A 109 11.82 -13.98 22.21
N ARG A 110 12.11 -14.00 20.91
CA ARG A 110 12.34 -15.22 20.12
C ARG A 110 13.80 -15.70 20.12
N GLY A 111 14.69 -15.04 20.87
CA GLY A 111 16.12 -15.37 20.87
C GLY A 111 16.84 -15.02 19.57
N MET A 112 16.29 -14.13 18.75
CA MET A 112 16.80 -13.69 17.45
C MET A 112 17.33 -12.25 17.50
N ALA A 113 17.90 -11.84 18.64
CA ALA A 113 18.35 -10.47 18.86
C ALA A 113 19.41 -10.01 17.84
N ASP A 114 20.20 -10.93 17.29
CA ASP A 114 21.21 -10.66 16.26
C ASP A 114 20.62 -10.08 14.96
N LEU A 115 19.31 -10.29 14.72
CA LEU A 115 18.60 -9.78 13.55
C LEU A 115 18.10 -8.32 13.72
N ILE A 116 18.19 -7.74 14.92
CA ILE A 116 17.69 -6.40 15.23
C ILE A 116 18.37 -5.33 14.36
N ASN A 117 19.68 -5.46 14.19
CA ASN A 117 20.49 -4.50 13.44
C ASN A 117 20.60 -4.84 11.95
N GLN A 118 20.00 -5.96 11.50
CA GLN A 118 19.97 -6.28 10.08
C GLN A 118 19.02 -5.31 9.36
N MET A 119 19.61 -4.48 8.51
CA MET A 119 18.87 -3.63 7.57
C MET A 119 18.26 -4.51 6.50
N MET A 120 16.94 -4.49 6.40
CA MET A 120 16.21 -5.08 5.27
C MET A 120 15.48 -3.94 4.56
N PRO A 121 16.18 -3.06 3.83
CA PRO A 121 15.60 -1.82 3.31
C PRO A 121 14.49 -2.07 2.28
N SER A 122 14.55 -3.21 1.58
CA SER A 122 13.51 -3.66 0.66
C SER A 122 12.41 -4.48 1.33
N ASP A 123 12.65 -5.05 2.51
CA ASP A 123 11.68 -5.90 3.20
C ASP A 123 10.96 -5.10 4.29
N GLY A 124 9.67 -5.40 4.46
CA GLY A 124 8.83 -4.79 5.47
C GLY A 124 8.23 -3.45 5.05
N ASP A 125 7.79 -2.70 6.07
CA ASP A 125 6.97 -1.51 5.90
C ASP A 125 7.59 -0.28 6.53
N SER A 126 7.36 0.86 5.89
CA SER A 126 7.61 2.18 6.42
C SER A 126 6.35 2.82 6.97
N VAL A 127 6.45 3.46 8.14
CA VAL A 127 5.29 4.08 8.79
C VAL A 127 5.17 5.55 8.41
N PHE A 128 3.97 5.92 8.00
CA PHE A 128 3.62 7.28 7.60
C PHE A 128 2.56 7.86 8.51
N TYR A 129 2.61 9.19 8.61
CA TYR A 129 1.64 9.99 9.31
C TYR A 129 0.99 10.94 8.31
N LEU A 130 -0.33 11.04 8.38
CA LEU A 130 -1.09 11.92 7.50
C LEU A 130 -2.12 12.70 8.31
N ASN A 131 -1.98 14.03 8.28
CA ASN A 131 -2.93 14.93 8.90
C ASN A 131 -4.35 14.72 8.34
N ARG A 132 -5.36 15.04 9.17
CA ARG A 132 -6.76 15.13 8.75
C ARG A 132 -6.90 16.01 7.51
N ASN A 133 -7.77 15.61 6.57
CA ASN A 133 -7.97 16.27 5.28
C ASN A 133 -6.65 16.48 4.48
N GLY A 134 -5.63 15.66 4.76
CA GLY A 134 -4.30 15.78 4.21
C GLY A 134 -4.06 14.88 3.01
N LYS A 135 -2.98 15.18 2.28
CA LYS A 135 -2.50 14.39 1.15
C LYS A 135 -1.01 14.11 1.29
N LEU A 136 -0.61 12.87 1.02
CA LEU A 136 0.78 12.43 1.04
C LEU A 136 1.14 11.77 -0.29
N ARG A 137 2.36 12.05 -0.78
CA ARG A 137 2.94 11.38 -1.95
C ARG A 137 4.13 10.56 -1.50
N VAL A 138 4.11 9.27 -1.77
CA VAL A 138 5.22 8.34 -1.50
C VAL A 138 5.79 7.90 -2.85
N LYS A 139 7.08 8.14 -3.05
CA LYS A 139 7.78 7.88 -4.31
C LYS A 139 8.53 6.56 -4.26
N TYR A 140 8.52 5.86 -5.38
CA TYR A 140 9.25 4.62 -5.61
C TYR A 140 10.08 4.74 -6.88
N ASN A 141 11.26 4.14 -6.87
CA ASN A 141 12.05 3.83 -8.05
C ASN A 141 11.47 2.55 -8.68
N LEU A 142 10.87 2.66 -9.86
CA LEU A 142 10.41 1.53 -10.64
C LEU A 142 11.60 0.87 -11.34
N ILE A 143 11.74 -0.43 -11.13
CA ILE A 143 12.82 -1.25 -11.67
C ILE A 143 12.18 -2.29 -12.60
N ILE A 144 12.69 -2.34 -13.82
CA ILE A 144 12.26 -3.25 -14.88
C ILE A 144 13.50 -3.94 -15.40
N LYS A 145 13.66 -5.22 -15.11
CA LYS A 145 14.81 -6.02 -15.54
C LYS A 145 14.36 -7.10 -16.51
N GLN A 146 15.11 -7.31 -17.58
CA GLN A 146 14.87 -8.41 -18.51
C GLN A 146 15.92 -9.51 -18.30
N SER A 147 15.44 -10.75 -18.17
CA SER A 147 16.32 -11.92 -18.11
C SER A 147 16.65 -12.37 -19.54
N PRO A 148 17.90 -12.80 -19.81
CA PRO A 148 18.25 -13.41 -21.09
C PRO A 148 17.42 -14.67 -21.38
N PRO A 149 17.11 -14.98 -22.65
CA PRO A 149 17.34 -14.15 -23.84
C PRO A 149 16.42 -12.93 -23.91
N THR A 150 16.98 -11.78 -24.31
CA THR A 150 16.20 -10.54 -24.47
C THR A 150 15.28 -10.64 -25.69
N HIS A 151 13.98 -10.56 -25.45
CA HIS A 151 12.94 -10.59 -26.49
C HIS A 151 12.07 -9.33 -26.45
N ASN A 152 11.38 -9.02 -27.55
CA ASN A 152 10.38 -7.95 -27.53
C ASN A 152 9.28 -8.30 -26.50
N TYR A 153 9.18 -7.49 -25.45
CA TYR A 153 8.24 -7.72 -24.36
C TYR A 153 7.14 -6.67 -24.31
N SER A 154 5.89 -7.12 -24.18
CA SER A 154 4.74 -6.25 -23.94
C SER A 154 3.74 -7.00 -23.06
N SER A 155 3.56 -6.54 -21.83
CA SER A 155 2.56 -7.13 -20.92
C SER A 155 1.97 -6.10 -19.96
N LYS A 156 0.85 -6.52 -19.38
CA LYS A 156 0.17 -5.82 -18.30
C LYS A 156 0.55 -6.47 -16.98
N PHE A 157 1.28 -5.72 -16.18
CA PHE A 157 1.65 -6.05 -14.82
C PHE A 157 0.57 -5.55 -13.87
N LYS A 158 0.09 -6.43 -13.01
CA LYS A 158 -0.76 -6.07 -11.89
C LYS A 158 0.13 -5.99 -10.68
N GLN A 159 0.15 -4.83 -10.01
CA GLN A 159 0.67 -4.81 -8.66
C GLN A 159 -0.19 -5.76 -7.86
N ASN A 160 0.46 -6.73 -7.25
CA ASN A 160 -0.19 -7.45 -6.20
C ASN A 160 -0.12 -6.54 -4.99
N TYR A 161 -1.09 -5.61 -4.95
CA TYR A 161 -1.50 -4.93 -3.74
C TYR A 161 -2.05 -6.03 -2.85
N TYR A 162 -1.14 -6.74 -2.21
CA TYR A 162 -1.52 -7.53 -1.09
C TYR A 162 -2.09 -6.55 -0.07
N PRO A 163 -3.32 -6.76 0.41
CA PRO A 163 -3.83 -6.05 1.57
C PRO A 163 -3.02 -6.56 2.77
N TYR A 164 -1.73 -6.21 2.87
CA TYR A 164 -0.73 -7.03 3.57
C TYR A 164 -0.66 -8.46 3.00
N ASN A 165 0.54 -9.00 2.89
CA ASN A 165 0.80 -10.21 2.13
C ASN A 165 0.08 -11.45 2.70
N LYS A 166 -0.47 -12.35 1.88
CA LYS A 166 -0.69 -13.75 2.31
C LYS A 166 0.65 -14.42 2.66
N VAL A 167 1.80 -13.78 2.41
CA VAL A 167 3.12 -14.16 2.95
C VAL A 167 3.36 -13.63 4.37
N LEU A 168 2.53 -12.72 4.89
CA LEU A 168 2.37 -12.59 6.35
C LEU A 168 1.59 -13.77 6.96
N LYS A 169 1.06 -14.66 6.12
CA LYS A 169 0.34 -15.89 6.47
C LYS A 169 1.15 -17.16 6.26
N GLY A 170 2.49 -17.07 6.26
CA GLY A 170 3.33 -18.26 6.41
C GLY A 170 3.01 -19.03 7.71
N ASP A 171 3.83 -20.02 8.07
CA ASP A 171 3.59 -20.88 9.24
C ASP A 171 3.78 -20.17 10.63
N TYR A 172 3.73 -18.84 10.68
CA TYR A 172 3.56 -18.01 11.89
C TYR A 172 2.37 -17.03 11.72
N PRO A 173 1.56 -16.71 12.76
CA PRO A 173 0.27 -16.04 12.56
C PRO A 173 0.39 -14.54 12.24
N GLU A 174 0.06 -14.19 10.99
CA GLU A 174 -0.24 -12.86 10.42
C GLU A 174 -0.88 -11.86 11.38
N GLY A 175 -1.76 -12.37 12.23
CA GLY A 175 -2.48 -11.59 13.23
C GLY A 175 -1.54 -10.90 14.20
N GLU A 176 -0.37 -11.43 14.53
CA GLU A 176 0.39 -10.93 15.67
C GLU A 176 1.09 -9.58 15.43
N TYR A 177 1.67 -9.36 14.25
CA TYR A 177 2.35 -8.11 13.89
C TYR A 177 1.35 -6.95 13.72
N LEU A 178 0.29 -7.15 12.94
CA LEU A 178 -0.77 -6.14 12.74
C LEU A 178 -1.62 -5.93 14.01
N ARG A 179 -1.89 -6.99 14.80
CA ARG A 179 -2.52 -6.86 16.13
C ARG A 179 -1.65 -6.07 17.08
N ARG A 180 -0.33 -6.30 17.11
CA ARG A 180 0.59 -5.52 17.93
C ARG A 180 0.67 -4.08 17.43
N PHE A 181 0.67 -3.84 16.12
CA PHE A 181 0.62 -2.51 15.52
C PHE A 181 -0.67 -1.74 15.89
N SER A 182 -1.82 -2.40 15.83
CA SER A 182 -3.10 -1.80 16.25
C SER A 182 -3.20 -1.50 17.74
N LYS A 183 -2.32 -2.09 18.55
CA LYS A 183 -2.22 -1.86 20.00
C LYS A 183 -1.21 -0.77 20.35
N ILE A 184 -0.48 -0.22 19.38
CA ILE A 184 0.44 0.89 19.62
C ILE A 184 -0.38 2.15 19.88
N ASP A 185 -0.07 2.81 21.00
CA ASP A 185 -0.55 4.16 21.22
C ASP A 185 0.20 5.14 20.30
N PHE A 186 -0.49 5.57 19.26
CA PHE A 186 -0.05 6.62 18.33
C PHE A 186 -0.48 8.02 18.78
N GLY A 187 -0.89 8.17 20.04
CA GLY A 187 -1.43 9.40 20.60
C GLY A 187 -2.79 9.73 19.99
N LYS A 188 -2.94 10.97 19.52
CA LYS A 188 -4.19 11.44 18.91
C LYS A 188 -4.43 10.93 17.49
N ALA A 189 -3.46 10.22 16.90
CA ALA A 189 -3.57 9.71 15.54
C ALA A 189 -4.18 8.30 15.54
N LYS A 190 -5.15 8.08 14.65
CA LYS A 190 -5.79 6.78 14.48
C LYS A 190 -4.92 5.88 13.62
N PHE A 191 -4.67 4.67 14.09
CA PHE A 191 -4.05 3.65 13.24
C PHE A 191 -5.03 3.20 12.14
N ILE A 192 -4.58 3.20 10.89
CA ILE A 192 -5.29 2.62 9.76
C ILE A 192 -4.38 1.64 9.05
N ALA A 193 -4.82 0.38 9.00
CA ALA A 193 -4.06 -0.66 8.33
C ALA A 193 -4.10 -0.47 6.80
N GLN A 194 -5.25 -0.16 6.19
CA GLN A 194 -5.33 -0.06 4.73
C GLN A 194 -6.14 1.14 4.25
N PRO A 195 -5.69 1.82 3.18
CA PRO A 195 -6.55 2.72 2.43
C PRO A 195 -7.59 1.91 1.64
N ILE A 196 -8.70 2.57 1.32
CA ILE A 196 -9.58 2.13 0.25
C ILE A 196 -8.84 2.34 -1.07
N ILE A 197 -8.67 1.24 -1.81
CA ILE A 197 -8.03 1.24 -3.12
C ILE A 197 -9.10 1.60 -4.15
N ASN A 198 -8.99 2.78 -4.75
CA ASN A 198 -9.95 3.21 -5.76
C ASN A 198 -9.74 2.47 -7.09
N ASP A 199 -8.48 2.20 -7.44
CA ASP A 199 -8.08 1.46 -8.63
C ASP A 199 -6.96 0.47 -8.28
N SER A 200 -7.05 -0.76 -8.80
CA SER A 200 -5.92 -1.68 -8.75
C SER A 200 -4.73 -1.08 -9.51
N LEU A 201 -3.54 -1.07 -8.92
CA LEU A 201 -2.34 -0.59 -9.58
C LEU A 201 -1.95 -1.54 -10.71
N PHE A 202 -2.02 -1.05 -11.95
CA PHE A 202 -1.55 -1.74 -13.14
C PHE A 202 -0.45 -0.93 -13.82
N LEU A 203 0.57 -1.62 -14.29
CA LEU A 203 1.62 -1.08 -15.15
C LEU A 203 1.55 -1.79 -16.50
N ASN A 204 1.48 -1.03 -17.58
CA ASN A 204 1.74 -1.57 -18.91
C ASN A 204 3.23 -1.35 -19.19
N ILE A 205 3.97 -2.44 -19.39
CA ILE A 205 5.39 -2.42 -19.66
C ILE A 205 5.60 -2.85 -21.11
N SER A 206 6.33 -2.03 -21.84
CA SER A 206 6.73 -2.26 -23.23
C SER A 206 8.24 -2.39 -23.33
N GLN A 207 8.74 -2.81 -24.48
CA GLN A 207 10.18 -2.87 -24.77
C GLN A 207 10.90 -1.55 -24.50
N ASN A 208 10.24 -0.40 -24.70
CA ASN A 208 10.82 0.93 -24.50
C ASN A 208 11.02 1.31 -23.02
N ASP A 209 10.41 0.55 -22.10
CA ASP A 209 10.57 0.69 -20.66
C ASP A 209 11.68 -0.22 -20.10
N VAL A 210 12.15 -1.20 -20.90
CA VAL A 210 13.17 -2.17 -20.50
C VAL A 210 14.58 -1.57 -20.66
N ASN A 211 15.46 -1.79 -19.69
CA ASN A 211 16.88 -1.36 -19.71
C ASN A 211 17.14 0.17 -19.74
N LYS A 212 16.29 0.96 -19.06
CA LYS A 212 16.53 2.39 -18.80
C LYS A 212 16.80 2.68 -17.33
#